data_AF-A0A439CMV0-F1
#
_entry.id   AF-A0A439CMV0-F1
#
_cell.length_a   1.000
_cell.length_b   1.000
_cell.length_c   1.000
_cell.angle_alpha   90.00
_cell.angle_beta   90.00
_cell.angle_gamma   90.00
#
_symmetry.space_group_name_H-M   'P 1'
#
loop_
_entity.id
_entity.type
_entity.pdbx_description
1 polymer ?
#
loop_
_entity_poly.entity_id
_entity_poly.type
_entity_poly.pdbx_seq_one_letter_code
_entity_poly.pdbx_strand_id
1 'polypeptide(L)'
;KTWHRYRILRTPPHVIHQSLRVKSEHKDSVACWDSAKVWMKERQGPRLVVLRDETNLEKERSLGVGSKDRIVVFGGSGHWMHILEADRFNALLREWLGTLGESEAYRAWA
;
A
#
# COMPACT_ATOMS: atom_id res chain seq x y z
N LYS A 1 10.73 17.00 -11.27
CA LYS A 1 10.96 17.78 -10.01
C LYS A 1 9.99 18.96 -9.84
N THR A 2 9.58 19.63 -10.91
CA THR A 2 8.67 20.80 -10.89
C THR A 2 7.31 20.53 -10.22
N TRP A 3 6.68 19.39 -10.53
CA TRP A 3 5.42 18.97 -9.90
C TRP A 3 5.46 18.93 -8.37
N HIS A 4 6.51 18.32 -7.78
CA HIS A 4 6.66 18.23 -6.32
C HIS A 4 6.75 19.60 -5.66
N ARG A 5 7.42 20.57 -6.32
CA ARG A 5 7.53 21.94 -5.83
C ARG A 5 6.20 22.67 -5.91
N TYR A 6 5.49 22.56 -7.03
CA TYR A 6 4.18 23.20 -7.18
C TYR A 6 3.16 22.68 -6.18
N ARG A 7 3.16 21.37 -5.90
CA ARG A 7 2.24 20.80 -4.92
C ARG A 7 2.43 21.43 -3.54
N ILE A 8 3.68 21.58 -3.08
CA ILE A 8 3.96 22.19 -1.78
C ILE A 8 3.57 23.67 -1.77
N LEU A 9 3.93 24.42 -2.82
CA LEU A 9 3.67 25.86 -2.91
C LEU A 9 2.17 26.20 -3.07
N ARG A 10 1.37 25.27 -3.62
CA ARG A 10 -0.07 25.46 -3.83
C ARG A 10 -0.93 24.88 -2.70
N THR A 11 -0.38 24.05 -1.82
CA THR A 11 -1.10 23.58 -0.64
C THR A 11 -1.09 24.68 0.44
N PRO A 12 -2.26 25.05 1.01
CA PRO A 12 -2.31 26.02 2.10
C PRO A 12 -1.38 25.62 3.27
N PRO A 13 -0.58 26.53 3.84
CA PRO A 13 0.40 26.19 4.88
C PRO A 13 -0.22 25.47 6.09
N HIS A 14 -1.43 25.83 6.49
CA HIS A 14 -2.11 25.20 7.63
C HIS A 14 -2.41 23.71 7.37
N VAL A 15 -2.69 23.30 6.13
CA VAL A 15 -2.94 21.89 5.76
C VAL A 15 -1.67 21.07 5.90
N ILE A 16 -0.53 21.62 5.45
CA ILE A 16 0.78 20.98 5.60
C ILE A 16 1.10 20.84 7.09
N HIS A 17 0.98 21.93 7.84
CA HIS A 17 1.26 21.97 9.27
C HIS A 17 0.40 20.96 10.04
N GLN A 18 -0.92 20.98 9.86
CA GLN A 18 -1.82 20.06 10.56
C GLN A 18 -1.59 18.60 10.17
N SER A 19 -1.33 18.31 8.89
CA SER A 19 -1.03 16.95 8.43
C SER A 19 0.26 16.40 9.04
N LEU A 20 1.31 17.23 9.10
CA LEU A 20 2.57 16.86 9.75
C LEU A 20 2.38 16.69 11.24
N ARG A 21 1.62 17.59 11.88
CA ARG A 21 1.31 17.51 13.31
C ARG A 21 0.60 16.22 13.67
N VAL A 22 -0.46 15.85 12.93
CA VAL A 22 -1.16 14.57 13.10
C VAL A 22 -0.21 13.39 12.91
N LYS A 23 0.64 13.43 11.89
CA LYS A 23 1.61 12.38 11.64
C LYS A 23 2.63 12.23 12.78
N SER A 24 3.17 13.33 13.29
CA SER A 24 4.37 13.35 14.15
C SER A 24 4.07 13.42 15.65
N GLU A 25 2.98 14.05 16.07
CA GLU A 25 2.72 14.33 17.49
C GLU A 25 1.67 13.40 18.10
N HIS A 26 0.89 12.70 17.28
CA HIS A 26 -0.12 11.77 17.78
C HIS A 26 0.46 10.36 17.86
N LYS A 27 0.63 9.85 19.09
CA LYS A 27 1.08 8.48 19.37
C LYS A 27 0.24 7.40 18.67
N ASP A 28 -1.04 7.68 18.46
CA ASP A 28 -1.99 6.76 17.83
C ASP A 28 -2.16 7.03 16.32
N SER A 29 -1.29 7.87 15.75
CA SER A 29 -1.30 8.19 14.33
C SER A 29 -1.15 6.94 13.47
N VAL A 30 -2.06 6.74 12.53
CA VAL A 30 -1.98 5.66 11.52
C VAL A 30 -0.78 5.80 10.57
N ALA A 31 -0.07 6.94 10.61
CA ALA A 31 1.19 7.09 9.90
C ALA A 31 2.38 6.44 10.63
N CYS A 32 2.20 6.05 11.90
CA CYS A 32 3.17 5.30 12.68
C CYS A 32 2.88 3.80 12.58
N TRP A 33 3.92 3.02 12.30
CA TRP A 33 3.80 1.57 12.13
C TRP A 33 3.20 0.88 13.36
N ASP A 34 3.62 1.27 14.57
CA ASP A 34 3.18 0.62 15.80
C ASP A 34 1.69 0.77 16.07
N SER A 35 1.10 1.88 15.63
CA SER A 35 -0.33 2.15 15.74
C SER A 35 -1.10 1.54 14.56
N ALA A 36 -0.54 1.65 13.34
CA ALA A 36 -1.18 1.15 12.12
C ALA A 36 -1.28 -0.38 12.06
N LYS A 37 -0.28 -1.10 12.56
CA LYS A 37 -0.20 -2.56 12.48
C LYS A 37 -1.37 -3.27 13.15
N VAL A 38 -2.00 -2.64 14.16
CA VAL A 38 -3.19 -3.18 14.84
C VAL A 38 -4.33 -3.35 13.84
N TRP A 39 -4.68 -2.28 13.13
CA TRP A 39 -5.73 -2.28 12.10
C TRP A 39 -5.38 -3.16 10.90
N MET A 40 -4.10 -3.20 10.51
CA MET A 40 -3.65 -4.02 9.38
C MET A 40 -3.86 -5.52 9.63
N LYS A 41 -3.74 -5.97 10.89
CA LYS A 41 -3.97 -7.36 11.30
C LYS A 41 -5.45 -7.76 11.30
N GLU A 42 -6.36 -6.79 11.36
CA GLU A 42 -7.82 -7.04 11.37
C GLU A 42 -8.42 -7.22 9.97
N ARG A 43 -7.59 -7.14 8.92
CA ARG A 43 -8.03 -7.27 7.53
C ARG A 43 -8.67 -8.65 7.28
N GLN A 44 -9.89 -8.63 6.74
CA GLN A 44 -10.67 -9.85 6.42
C GLN A 44 -10.50 -10.34 4.98
N GLY A 45 -10.02 -9.48 4.07
CA GLY A 45 -9.86 -9.79 2.66
C GLY A 45 -8.43 -10.17 2.27
N PRO A 46 -8.25 -10.93 1.18
CA PRO A 46 -6.93 -11.27 0.67
C PRO A 46 -6.15 -10.02 0.23
N ARG A 47 -4.83 -10.04 0.34
CA ARG A 47 -3.95 -8.92 -0.04
C ARG A 47 -2.79 -9.32 -0.95
N LEU A 48 -2.53 -8.47 -1.93
CA LEU A 48 -1.28 -8.43 -2.67
C LEU A 48 -0.43 -7.27 -2.14
N VAL A 49 0.75 -7.59 -1.65
CA VAL A 49 1.75 -6.61 -1.19
C VAL A 49 2.91 -6.62 -2.17
N VAL A 50 3.18 -5.47 -2.79
CA VAL A 50 4.30 -5.31 -3.73
C VAL A 50 5.30 -4.34 -3.13
N LEU A 51 6.47 -4.88 -2.79
CA LEU A 51 7.56 -4.15 -2.15
C LEU A 51 8.64 -3.82 -3.17
N ARG A 52 9.23 -2.63 -3.08
CA ARG A 52 10.37 -2.25 -3.94
C ARG A 52 11.59 -3.14 -3.70
N ASP A 53 11.83 -3.44 -2.44
CA ASP A 53 12.98 -4.16 -1.93
C ASP A 53 12.60 -4.88 -0.62
N GLU A 54 13.57 -5.56 -0.02
CA GLU A 54 13.33 -6.40 1.17
C GLU A 54 13.19 -5.60 2.47
N THR A 55 13.40 -4.28 2.47
CA THR A 55 13.47 -3.45 3.69
C THR A 55 12.25 -3.60 4.61
N ASN A 56 11.07 -3.78 4.02
CA ASN A 56 9.81 -3.92 4.78
C ASN A 56 9.21 -5.34 4.67
N LEU A 57 9.94 -6.30 4.10
CA LEU A 57 9.43 -7.66 3.89
C LEU A 57 9.04 -8.33 5.20
N GLU A 58 9.90 -8.23 6.22
CA GLU A 58 9.63 -8.86 7.51
C GLU A 58 8.49 -8.16 8.27
N LYS A 59 8.37 -6.83 8.13
CA LYS A 59 7.23 -6.09 8.69
C LYS A 59 5.92 -6.60 8.12
N GLU A 60 5.85 -6.81 6.81
CA GLU A 60 4.67 -7.31 6.14
C GLU A 60 4.34 -8.76 6.53
N ARG A 61 5.36 -9.62 6.67
CA ARG A 61 5.19 -11.00 7.16
C ARG A 61 4.68 -11.04 8.60
N SER A 62 5.13 -10.12 9.46
CA SER A 62 4.71 -10.02 10.87
C SER A 62 3.23 -9.68 11.08
N LEU A 63 2.55 -9.20 10.03
CA LEU A 63 1.10 -8.96 10.03
C LEU A 63 0.27 -10.24 9.84
N GLY A 64 0.91 -11.36 9.51
CA GLY A 64 0.24 -12.58 9.08
C GLY A 64 0.05 -12.63 7.57
N VAL A 65 0.06 -13.84 7.01
CA VAL A 65 -0.11 -14.08 5.58
C VAL A 65 -1.17 -15.16 5.43
N GLY A 66 -2.33 -14.78 4.91
CA GLY A 66 -3.41 -15.72 4.60
C GLY A 66 -3.07 -16.61 3.40
N SER A 67 -3.85 -17.67 3.19
CA SER A 67 -3.64 -18.62 2.08
C SER A 67 -3.77 -18.01 0.69
N LYS A 68 -4.51 -16.90 0.56
CA LYS A 68 -4.71 -16.14 -0.68
C LYS A 68 -3.88 -14.85 -0.73
N ASP A 69 -3.10 -14.58 0.31
CA ASP A 69 -2.21 -13.41 0.32
C ASP A 69 -0.96 -13.69 -0.50
N ARG A 70 -0.39 -12.62 -1.06
CA ARG A 70 0.88 -12.69 -1.77
C ARG A 70 1.74 -11.49 -1.43
N ILE A 71 3.00 -11.73 -1.07
CA ILE A 71 4.00 -10.69 -0.87
C ILE A 71 5.08 -10.88 -1.93
N VAL A 72 5.36 -9.84 -2.72
CA VAL A 72 6.34 -9.88 -3.81
C VAL A 72 7.33 -8.74 -3.65
N VAL A 73 8.62 -9.06 -3.74
CA VAL A 73 9.69 -8.07 -3.87
C VAL A 73 9.92 -7.80 -5.36
N PHE A 74 9.56 -6.61 -5.78
CA PHE A 74 9.61 -6.11 -7.15
C PHE A 74 10.91 -5.33 -7.35
N GLY A 75 12.03 -6.05 -7.26
CA GLY A 75 13.36 -5.48 -7.39
C GLY A 75 13.60 -4.81 -8.74
N GLY A 76 14.48 -3.81 -8.74
CA GLY A 76 14.93 -3.07 -9.93
C GLY A 76 14.06 -1.87 -10.32
N SER A 77 12.86 -1.76 -9.78
CA SER A 77 11.91 -0.69 -10.11
C SER A 77 11.84 0.30 -8.95
N GLY A 78 11.89 1.61 -9.20
CA GLY A 78 11.81 2.62 -8.14
C GLY A 78 10.47 2.62 -7.39
N HIS A 79 10.22 3.68 -6.60
CA HIS A 79 8.99 3.80 -5.79
C HIS A 79 7.68 3.78 -6.61
N TRP A 80 7.75 4.05 -7.91
CA TRP A 80 6.63 4.14 -8.84
C TRP A 80 6.59 2.93 -9.79
N MET A 81 6.88 1.72 -9.28
CA MET A 81 6.98 0.49 -10.08
C MET A 81 5.73 0.22 -10.94
N HIS A 82 4.54 0.56 -10.45
CA HIS A 82 3.28 0.42 -11.20
C HIS A 82 3.16 1.38 -12.41
N ILE A 83 3.97 2.44 -12.45
CA ILE A 83 4.09 3.35 -13.60
C ILE A 83 5.27 2.96 -14.48
N LEU A 84 6.43 2.73 -13.85
CA LEU A 84 7.70 2.50 -14.55
C LEU A 84 7.76 1.13 -15.23
N GLU A 85 7.14 0.12 -14.62
CA GLU A 85 7.10 -1.27 -15.09
C GLU A 85 5.65 -1.73 -15.21
N ALA A 86 4.80 -0.90 -15.83
CA ALA A 86 3.35 -1.08 -15.85
C ALA A 86 2.95 -2.48 -16.35
N ASP A 87 3.57 -3.00 -17.40
CA ASP A 87 3.24 -4.32 -17.96
C ASP A 87 3.55 -5.44 -16.97
N ARG A 88 4.74 -5.42 -16.36
CA ARG A 88 5.15 -6.42 -15.36
C ARG A 88 4.30 -6.34 -14.09
N PHE A 89 3.98 -5.14 -13.64
CA PHE A 89 3.09 -4.94 -12.49
C PHE A 89 1.67 -5.43 -12.77
N ASN A 90 1.11 -5.08 -13.94
CA ASN A 90 -0.22 -5.50 -14.35
C ASN A 90 -0.31 -7.01 -14.57
N ALA A 91 0.73 -7.64 -15.11
CA ALA A 91 0.81 -9.10 -15.22
C ALA A 91 0.72 -9.78 -13.84
N LEU A 92 1.53 -9.32 -12.87
CA LEU A 92 1.49 -9.81 -11.49
C LEU A 92 0.10 -9.62 -10.85
N LEU A 93 -0.51 -8.45 -11.06
CA LEU A 93 -1.83 -8.14 -10.51
C LEU A 93 -2.91 -9.05 -11.10
N ARG A 94 -2.93 -9.24 -12.41
CA ARG A 94 -3.89 -10.12 -13.10
C ARG A 94 -3.72 -11.58 -12.69
N GLU A 95 -2.48 -12.04 -12.58
CA GLU A 95 -2.16 -13.39 -12.11
C GLU A 95 -2.73 -13.62 -10.70
N TRP A 96 -2.46 -12.70 -9.77
CA TRP A 96 -2.98 -12.81 -8.40
C TRP A 96 -4.50 -12.71 -8.35
N LEU A 97 -5.13 -11.77 -9.07
CA LEU A 97 -6.59 -11.67 -9.12
C LEU A 97 -7.23 -12.97 -9.66
N GLY A 98 -6.58 -13.63 -10.63
CA GLY A 98 -7.02 -14.93 -11.15
C GLY A 98 -7.05 -16.04 -10.10
N THR A 99 -6.25 -15.96 -9.03
CA THR A 99 -6.26 -16.97 -7.95
C THR A 99 -7.39 -16.77 -6.94
N LEU A 100 -8.02 -15.58 -6.92
CA LEU A 100 -9.06 -15.28 -5.94
C LEU A 100 -10.42 -15.89 -6.30
N GLY A 101 -10.62 -16.26 -7.56
CA GLY A 101 -11.90 -16.68 -8.14
C GLY A 101 -12.86 -15.50 -8.32
N GLU A 102 -13.96 -15.71 -9.07
CA GLU A 102 -15.07 -14.74 -9.04
C GLU A 102 -15.68 -14.74 -7.63
N SER A 103 -15.69 -13.58 -6.99
CA SER A 103 -16.41 -13.40 -5.73
C SER A 103 -17.92 -13.40 -5.99
N GLU A 104 -18.68 -14.28 -5.31
CA GLU A 104 -20.15 -14.26 -5.32
C GLU A 104 -20.72 -12.88 -4.92
N ALA A 105 -19.99 -12.11 -4.11
CA ALA A 105 -20.42 -10.77 -3.70
C ALA A 105 -20.48 -9.75 -4.85
N TYR A 106 -19.79 -10.01 -5.98
CA TYR A 106 -19.86 -9.14 -7.16
C TYR A 106 -21.07 -9.44 -8.06
N ARG A 107 -21.70 -10.61 -7.91
CA ARG A 107 -22.94 -10.97 -8.65
C ARG A 107 -24.20 -10.37 -8.03
N ALA A 108 -24.14 -9.89 -6.80
CA ALA A 108 -25.30 -9.28 -6.12
C ALA A 108 -25.60 -7.83 -6.56
N TRP A 109 -24.78 -7.26 -7.46
CA TRP A 109 -24.89 -5.87 -7.93
C TRP A 109 -24.87 -5.75 -9.48
N ALA A 110 -25.02 -6.86 -10.19
CA ALA A 110 -25.14 -6.92 -11.66
C ALA A 110 -26.52 -7.45 -12.05
#